data_AF-A0A6H9GXV2-F1
#
_entry.id   AF-A0A6H9GXV2-F1
#
_cell.length_a   1.000
_cell.length_b   1.000
_cell.length_c   1.000
_cell.angle_alpha   90.00
_cell.angle_beta   90.00
_cell.angle_gamma   90.00
#
_symmetry.space_group_name_H-M   'P 1'
#
loop_
_entity.id
_entity.type
_entity.pdbx_description
1 polymer ?
#
loop_
_entity_poly.entity_id
_entity_poly.type
_entity_poly.pdbx_seq_one_letter_code
_entity_poly.pdbx_strand_id
1 'polypeptide(L)'
;MRTAIYSVFQSAEVQKLWVLGKRQEAKVKREEKYVYLTSLGNAIYPIKWLSYFMSTTIRTQDNLSAWERFCQWITSTNNRLYIGWFGVILIPTILTATVCYIIAFIAAPPVDIDGIREPVSGSLLYGNNIISGAVVPSSNAIGLHFYPIWEAASLDEWLYNGGPYQLVVFHFLIGIFCWMGRQWELSYRLGMRPWICVAYSAPVSAA
;
A
#
# COMPACT_ATOMS: atom_id res chain seq x y z
N MET A 1 10.21 7.18 24.73
CA MET A 1 9.50 8.17 25.58
C MET A 1 9.19 9.39 24.72
N ARG A 2 7.99 9.95 24.87
CA ARG A 2 7.26 10.79 23.91
C ARG A 2 7.90 12.16 23.66
N THR A 3 8.04 12.56 22.40
CA THR A 3 8.23 13.96 21.99
C THR A 3 6.84 14.60 21.83
N ALA A 4 6.51 15.52 22.73
CA ALA A 4 5.29 16.32 22.65
C ALA A 4 5.45 17.42 21.58
N ILE A 5 4.52 17.48 20.63
CA ILE A 5 4.41 18.60 19.68
C ILE A 5 3.79 19.76 20.46
N TYR A 6 4.58 20.78 20.79
CA TYR A 6 4.07 22.01 21.38
C TYR A 6 3.42 22.88 20.29
N SER A 7 2.12 23.16 20.47
CA SER A 7 1.39 24.17 19.70
C SER A 7 1.98 25.56 19.99
N VAL A 8 2.37 26.28 18.94
CA VAL A 8 2.96 27.63 18.98
C VAL A 8 2.04 28.68 19.65
N PHE A 9 0.78 28.34 19.92
CA PHE A 9 -0.21 29.23 20.55
C PHE A 9 -0.20 29.24 22.09
N GLN A 10 0.63 28.44 22.77
CA GLN A 10 0.65 28.36 24.24
C GLN A 10 1.84 29.08 24.91
N SER A 11 2.71 29.76 24.15
CA SER A 11 3.80 30.54 24.76
C SER A 11 3.26 31.78 25.49
N ALA A 12 3.68 31.95 26.75
CA ALA A 12 3.30 33.07 27.61
C ALA A 12 3.75 34.43 27.03
N GLU A 13 4.85 34.48 26.27
CA GLU A 13 5.26 35.66 25.51
C GLU A 13 4.22 36.07 24.44
N VAL A 14 3.62 35.10 23.74
CA VAL A 14 2.67 35.36 22.64
C VAL A 14 1.35 35.90 23.18
N GLN A 15 0.90 35.42 24.34
CA GLN A 15 -0.28 35.97 25.01
C GLN A 15 -0.05 37.40 25.53
N LYS A 16 1.14 37.71 26.06
CA LYS A 16 1.51 39.07 26.47
C LYS A 16 1.50 40.05 25.30
N LEU A 17 1.99 39.64 24.14
CA LEU A 17 1.99 40.47 22.91
C LEU A 17 0.57 40.75 22.40
N TRP A 18 -0.35 39.79 22.52
CA TRP A 18 -1.75 39.97 22.13
C TRP A 18 -2.52 40.93 23.06
N VAL A 19 -2.28 40.83 24.38
CA VAL A 19 -2.85 41.76 25.38
C VAL A 19 -2.28 43.17 25.20
N LEU A 20 -1.00 43.30 24.89
CA LEU A 20 -0.37 44.59 24.57
C LEU A 20 -0.92 45.19 23.26
N GLY A 21 -1.17 44.37 22.24
CA GLY A 21 -1.80 44.79 20.98
C GLY A 21 -3.19 45.40 21.18
N LYS A 22 -4.05 44.74 21.97
CA LYS A 22 -5.39 45.28 22.30
C LYS A 22 -5.35 46.58 23.11
N ARG A 23 -4.30 46.79 23.91
CA ARG A 23 -4.12 48.02 24.71
C ARG A 23 -3.70 49.22 23.86
N GLN A 24 -3.05 48.98 22.72
CA GLN A 24 -2.67 50.01 21.75
C GLN A 24 -3.86 50.40 20.85
N GLU A 25 -4.69 49.45 20.42
CA GLU A 25 -5.91 49.72 19.65
C GLU A 25 -6.90 50.65 20.38
N ALA A 26 -6.98 50.54 21.72
CA ALA A 26 -7.82 51.44 22.53
C ALA A 26 -7.29 52.89 22.61
N LYS A 27 -5.99 53.12 22.35
CA LYS A 27 -5.37 54.46 22.38
C LYS A 27 -5.34 55.15 21.01
N VAL A 28 -5.39 54.40 19.91
CA VAL A 28 -5.12 54.90 18.54
C VAL A 28 -6.35 55.50 17.84
N LYS A 29 -7.53 55.50 18.47
CA LYS A 29 -8.78 56.09 17.92
C LYS A 29 -8.77 57.61 17.66
N ARG A 30 -7.61 58.28 17.71
CA ARG A 30 -7.46 59.73 17.45
C ARG A 30 -6.43 60.12 16.37
N GLU A 31 -5.71 59.17 15.75
CA GLU A 31 -4.55 59.51 14.88
C GLU A 31 -4.49 58.69 13.56
N GLU A 32 -5.60 58.59 12.84
CA GLU A 32 -5.69 57.73 11.63
C GLU A 32 -5.03 58.26 10.34
N LYS A 33 -4.28 59.38 10.33
CA LYS A 33 -3.81 59.97 9.06
C LYS A 33 -2.39 59.62 8.59
N TYR A 34 -1.58 58.85 9.33
CA TYR A 34 -0.16 58.64 8.97
C TYR A 34 0.31 57.18 8.81
N VAL A 35 -0.54 56.16 8.99
CA VAL A 35 -0.09 54.75 9.11
C VAL A 35 -0.21 53.90 7.82
N TYR A 36 -0.65 54.48 6.70
CA TYR A 36 -0.84 53.70 5.46
C TYR A 36 0.47 53.29 4.74
N LEU A 37 1.64 53.83 5.12
CA LEU A 37 2.92 53.50 4.48
C LEU A 37 3.73 52.38 5.17
N THR A 38 3.33 51.89 6.34
CA THR A 38 4.04 50.82 7.08
C THR A 38 3.39 49.43 7.00
N SER A 39 2.17 49.34 6.48
CA SER A 39 1.43 48.08 6.32
C SER A 39 1.99 47.18 5.19
N LEU A 40 2.46 47.78 4.09
CA LEU A 40 3.09 47.03 2.98
C LEU A 40 4.41 46.39 3.39
N GLY A 41 5.21 47.05 4.25
CA GLY A 41 6.47 46.49 4.76
C GLY A 41 6.26 45.23 5.61
N ASN A 42 5.23 45.22 6.46
CA ASN A 42 4.92 44.10 7.35
C ASN A 42 4.24 42.90 6.67
N ALA A 43 3.66 43.08 5.48
CA ALA A 43 3.18 41.97 4.65
C ALA A 43 4.32 41.30 3.85
N ILE A 44 5.39 42.04 3.51
CA ILE A 44 6.53 41.51 2.75
C ILE A 44 7.37 40.54 3.58
N TYR A 45 7.55 40.79 4.89
CA TYR A 45 8.29 39.88 5.76
C TYR A 45 7.70 38.45 5.79
N PRO A 46 6.41 38.21 6.11
CA PRO A 46 5.86 36.86 6.13
C PRO A 46 5.88 36.20 4.74
N ILE A 47 5.70 36.95 3.65
CA ILE A 47 5.79 36.42 2.27
C ILE A 47 7.22 35.96 1.95
N LYS A 48 8.23 36.73 2.34
CA LYS A 48 9.63 36.39 2.13
C LYS A 48 10.04 35.16 2.96
N TRP A 49 9.55 35.07 4.20
CA TRP A 49 9.72 33.91 5.09
C TRP A 49 9.03 32.64 4.56
N LEU A 50 7.80 32.75 4.05
CA LEU A 50 7.11 31.67 3.34
C LEU A 50 7.90 31.21 2.10
N SER A 51 8.43 32.14 1.30
CA SER A 51 9.25 31.80 0.14
C SER A 51 10.55 31.09 0.51
N TYR A 52 11.18 31.47 1.63
CA TYR A 52 12.41 30.86 2.13
C TYR A 52 12.15 29.43 2.63
N PHE A 53 11.06 29.20 3.38
CA PHE A 53 10.66 27.88 3.85
C PHE A 53 10.24 26.92 2.72
N MET A 54 9.55 27.44 1.70
CA MET A 54 9.11 26.66 0.55
C MET A 54 10.29 26.34 -0.39
N SER A 55 11.25 27.27 -0.55
CA SER A 55 12.49 27.01 -1.29
C SER A 55 13.44 26.03 -0.59
N THR A 56 13.53 26.04 0.75
CA THR A 56 14.38 25.08 1.48
C THR A 56 13.82 23.66 1.43
N THR A 57 12.50 23.48 1.48
CA THR A 57 11.85 22.16 1.34
C THR A 57 11.95 21.58 -0.07
N ILE A 58 11.82 22.40 -1.11
CA ILE A 58 12.01 21.98 -2.50
C ILE A 58 13.49 21.61 -2.76
N ARG A 59 14.44 22.44 -2.32
CA ARG A 59 15.89 22.16 -2.47
C ARG A 59 16.37 20.91 -1.72
N THR A 60 15.73 20.53 -0.61
CA THR A 60 16.08 19.30 0.10
C THR A 60 15.70 18.03 -0.65
N GLN A 61 14.67 18.04 -1.51
CA GLN A 61 14.33 16.85 -2.30
C GLN A 61 15.34 16.56 -3.41
N ASP A 62 15.98 17.59 -3.97
CA ASP A 62 16.98 17.45 -5.03
C ASP A 62 18.30 16.80 -4.57
N ASN A 63 18.56 16.75 -3.26
CA ASN A 63 19.77 16.15 -2.67
C ASN A 63 19.59 14.73 -2.12
N LEU A 64 18.39 14.13 -2.26
CA LEU A 64 18.15 12.77 -1.76
C LEU A 64 18.67 11.72 -2.75
N SER A 65 19.25 10.64 -2.23
CA SER A 65 19.66 9.51 -3.05
C SER A 65 18.44 8.88 -3.76
N ALA A 66 18.66 8.25 -4.91
CA ALA A 66 17.59 7.58 -5.65
C ALA A 66 16.87 6.51 -4.79
N TRP A 67 17.62 5.81 -3.94
CA TRP A 67 17.07 4.84 -3.00
C TRP A 67 16.18 5.49 -1.94
N GLU A 68 16.58 6.63 -1.41
CA GLU A 68 15.79 7.34 -0.40
C GLU A 68 14.48 7.88 -0.99
N ARG A 69 14.53 8.43 -2.22
CA ARG A 69 13.33 8.84 -2.96
C ARG A 69 12.38 7.66 -3.19
N PHE A 70 12.91 6.49 -3.54
CA PHE A 70 12.12 5.26 -3.70
C PHE A 70 11.47 4.83 -2.38
N CYS A 71 12.22 4.78 -1.28
CA CYS A 71 11.70 4.44 0.06
C CYS A 71 10.57 5.40 0.50
N GLN A 72 10.76 6.71 0.29
CA GLN A 72 9.75 7.72 0.60
C GLN A 72 8.49 7.52 -0.25
N TRP A 73 8.63 7.16 -1.53
CA TRP A 73 7.50 6.91 -2.41
C TRP A 73 6.73 5.63 -2.02
N ILE A 74 7.43 4.52 -1.77
CA ILE A 74 6.82 3.24 -1.37
C ILE A 74 6.03 3.38 -0.07
N THR A 75 6.56 4.12 0.89
CA THR A 75 5.94 4.30 2.22
C THR A 75 5.04 5.54 2.32
N SER A 76 4.78 6.22 1.20
CA SER A 76 3.92 7.40 1.16
C SER A 76 2.46 7.08 1.46
N THR A 77 1.86 7.83 2.39
CA THR A 77 0.42 7.78 2.70
C THR A 77 -0.44 8.55 1.70
N ASN A 78 0.17 9.30 0.78
CA ASN A 78 -0.54 10.09 -0.24
C ASN A 78 -0.87 9.27 -1.50
N ASN A 79 -0.36 8.05 -1.62
CA ASN A 79 -0.71 7.15 -2.72
C ASN A 79 -2.19 6.76 -2.62
N ARG A 80 -2.92 6.76 -3.76
CA ARG A 80 -4.35 6.39 -3.81
C ARG A 80 -4.62 5.01 -3.20
N LEU A 81 -3.68 4.09 -3.41
CA LEU A 81 -3.58 2.81 -2.73
C LEU A 81 -2.18 2.74 -2.10
N TYR A 82 -2.12 2.58 -0.79
CA TYR A 82 -0.84 2.44 -0.08
C TYR A 82 -0.02 1.27 -0.66
N ILE A 83 1.29 1.43 -0.81
CA ILE A 83 2.15 0.33 -1.28
C ILE A 83 2.74 -0.36 -0.05
N GLY A 84 3.71 0.30 0.60
CA GLY A 84 4.47 -0.26 1.71
C GLY A 84 5.43 -1.37 1.28
N TRP A 85 6.27 -1.82 2.20
CA TRP A 85 7.23 -2.89 1.92
C TRP A 85 6.55 -4.23 1.66
N PHE A 86 5.45 -4.50 2.37
CA PHE A 86 4.63 -5.68 2.07
C PHE A 86 3.95 -5.57 0.70
N GLY A 87 3.60 -4.36 0.26
CA GLY A 87 3.02 -4.11 -1.06
C GLY A 87 3.93 -4.54 -2.21
N VAL A 88 5.25 -4.40 -2.05
CA VAL A 88 6.24 -4.77 -3.06
C VAL A 88 6.17 -6.27 -3.41
N ILE A 89 5.86 -7.13 -2.42
CA ILE A 89 5.69 -8.57 -2.63
C ILE A 89 4.24 -8.90 -2.99
N LEU A 90 3.28 -8.31 -2.27
CA LEU A 90 1.85 -8.54 -2.46
C LEU A 90 1.39 -8.33 -3.90
N ILE A 91 1.78 -7.21 -4.52
CA ILE A 91 1.27 -6.80 -5.83
C ILE A 91 1.65 -7.84 -6.90
N PRO A 92 2.93 -8.21 -7.11
CA PRO A 92 3.26 -9.20 -8.12
C PRO A 92 2.67 -10.59 -7.81
N THR A 93 2.62 -11.02 -6.55
CA THR A 93 2.11 -12.36 -6.23
C THR A 93 0.61 -12.49 -6.45
N ILE A 94 -0.20 -11.53 -5.98
CA ILE A 94 -1.65 -11.55 -6.22
C ILE A 94 -1.98 -11.37 -7.70
N LEU A 95 -1.23 -10.54 -8.43
CA LEU A 95 -1.42 -10.40 -9.88
C LEU A 95 -1.14 -11.71 -10.60
N THR A 96 -0.01 -12.37 -10.31
CA THR A 96 0.33 -13.67 -10.91
C THR A 96 -0.72 -14.73 -10.58
N ALA A 97 -1.14 -14.85 -9.31
CA ALA A 97 -2.18 -15.80 -8.91
C ALA A 97 -3.52 -15.52 -9.63
N THR A 98 -3.92 -14.25 -9.69
CA THR A 98 -5.18 -13.83 -10.32
C THR A 98 -5.19 -14.11 -11.82
N VAL A 99 -4.12 -13.73 -12.53
CA VAL A 99 -4.00 -13.95 -13.97
C VAL A 99 -3.98 -15.45 -14.29
N CYS A 100 -3.19 -16.24 -13.57
CA CYS A 100 -3.15 -17.69 -13.77
C CYS A 100 -4.52 -18.35 -13.49
N TYR A 101 -5.17 -17.97 -12.38
CA TYR A 101 -6.50 -18.49 -12.04
C TYR A 101 -7.54 -18.18 -13.12
N ILE A 102 -7.62 -16.93 -13.59
CA ILE A 102 -8.58 -16.53 -14.63
C ILE A 102 -8.36 -17.33 -15.92
N ILE A 103 -7.11 -17.43 -16.38
CA ILE A 103 -6.79 -18.17 -17.61
C ILE A 103 -7.11 -19.65 -17.45
N ALA A 104 -6.69 -20.27 -16.33
CA ALA A 104 -6.93 -21.69 -16.08
C ALA A 104 -8.42 -22.01 -15.94
N PHE A 105 -9.18 -21.18 -15.23
CA PHE A 105 -10.62 -21.36 -15.06
C PHE A 105 -11.38 -21.27 -16.39
N ILE A 106 -10.90 -20.45 -17.33
CA ILE A 106 -11.53 -20.32 -18.64
C ILE A 106 -11.10 -21.45 -19.58
N ALA A 107 -9.81 -21.76 -19.64
CA ALA A 107 -9.22 -22.49 -20.78
C ALA A 107 -8.29 -23.67 -20.44
N ALA A 108 -8.06 -24.02 -19.17
CA ALA A 108 -7.19 -25.15 -18.85
C ALA A 108 -7.75 -26.47 -19.42
N PRO A 109 -6.90 -27.34 -19.99
CA PRO A 109 -7.32 -28.68 -20.37
C PRO A 109 -7.63 -29.55 -19.14
N PRO A 110 -8.24 -30.73 -19.33
CA PRO A 110 -8.47 -31.68 -18.25
C PRO A 110 -7.18 -32.11 -17.53
N VAL A 111 -7.28 -32.30 -16.21
CA VAL A 111 -6.15 -32.55 -15.30
C VAL A 111 -6.27 -33.91 -14.63
N ASP A 112 -5.19 -34.69 -14.59
CA ASP A 112 -5.15 -36.00 -13.92
C ASP A 112 -4.94 -35.86 -12.40
N ILE A 113 -5.98 -35.42 -11.69
CA ILE A 113 -5.94 -35.11 -10.26
C ILE A 113 -5.51 -36.28 -9.38
N ASP A 114 -6.00 -37.50 -9.65
CA ASP A 114 -5.72 -38.67 -8.82
C ASP A 114 -4.45 -39.42 -9.25
N GLY A 115 -3.82 -39.02 -10.36
CA GLY A 115 -2.62 -39.66 -10.89
C GLY A 115 -2.87 -41.06 -11.46
N ILE A 116 -4.14 -41.39 -11.75
CA ILE A 116 -4.59 -42.68 -12.28
C ILE A 116 -4.84 -42.63 -13.79
N ARG A 117 -4.44 -41.54 -14.46
CA ARG A 117 -4.66 -41.28 -15.89
C ARG A 117 -6.15 -41.11 -16.23
N GLU A 118 -6.91 -40.50 -15.32
CA GLU A 118 -8.32 -40.14 -15.53
C GLU A 118 -8.51 -38.62 -15.42
N PRO A 119 -8.30 -37.86 -16.51
CA PRO A 119 -8.34 -36.40 -16.45
C PRO A 119 -9.73 -35.83 -16.20
N VAL A 120 -9.82 -34.89 -15.26
CA VAL A 120 -11.04 -34.17 -14.90
C VAL A 120 -11.07 -32.81 -15.57
N SER A 121 -12.16 -32.49 -16.28
CA SER A 121 -12.37 -31.16 -16.88
C SER A 121 -12.81 -30.15 -15.82
N GLY A 122 -12.05 -29.06 -15.66
CA GLY A 122 -12.39 -27.97 -14.74
C GLY A 122 -12.76 -26.64 -15.41
N SER A 123 -12.44 -26.43 -16.68
CA SER A 123 -12.55 -25.11 -17.29
C SER A 123 -13.84 -24.90 -18.10
N LEU A 124 -14.19 -23.63 -18.32
CA LEU A 124 -15.41 -23.25 -19.07
C LEU A 124 -15.40 -23.74 -20.52
N LEU A 125 -14.26 -23.62 -21.22
CA LEU A 125 -14.13 -24.08 -22.60
C LEU A 125 -14.23 -25.60 -22.75
N TYR A 126 -14.04 -26.34 -21.66
CA TYR A 126 -14.16 -27.80 -21.63
C TYR A 126 -15.47 -28.27 -20.97
N GLY A 127 -16.54 -27.48 -21.12
CA GLY A 127 -17.92 -27.90 -20.83
C GLY A 127 -18.42 -27.59 -19.42
N ASN A 128 -17.68 -26.82 -18.62
CA ASN A 128 -18.13 -26.40 -17.30
C ASN A 128 -18.88 -25.06 -17.32
N ASN A 129 -19.76 -24.88 -16.34
CA ASN A 129 -20.37 -23.59 -16.01
C ASN A 129 -19.72 -22.98 -14.76
N ILE A 130 -20.24 -21.86 -14.26
CA ILE A 130 -19.68 -21.17 -13.07
C ILE A 130 -19.75 -22.03 -11.80
N ILE A 131 -20.73 -22.94 -11.70
CA ILE A 131 -20.91 -23.80 -10.53
C ILE A 131 -20.02 -25.05 -10.61
N SER A 132 -19.88 -25.64 -11.79
CA SER A 132 -19.08 -26.86 -11.98
C SER A 132 -17.60 -26.58 -12.28
N GLY A 133 -17.26 -25.35 -12.68
CA GLY A 133 -15.91 -24.97 -13.04
C GLY A 133 -14.97 -24.88 -11.85
N ALA A 134 -13.72 -25.27 -12.04
CA ALA A 134 -12.65 -25.23 -11.05
C ALA A 134 -11.27 -25.19 -11.71
N VAL A 135 -10.28 -24.63 -11.00
CA VAL A 135 -8.87 -24.94 -11.27
C VAL A 135 -8.56 -26.23 -10.52
N VAL A 136 -8.42 -27.32 -11.26
CA VAL A 136 -8.29 -28.68 -10.70
C VAL A 136 -6.94 -28.82 -9.94
N PRO A 137 -6.93 -29.42 -8.73
CA PRO A 137 -5.71 -29.72 -7.99
C PRO A 137 -4.64 -30.47 -8.78
N SER A 138 -3.37 -30.27 -8.38
CA SER A 138 -2.24 -30.98 -8.97
C SER A 138 -2.32 -32.48 -8.73
N SER A 139 -1.82 -33.26 -9.69
CA SER A 139 -1.87 -34.72 -9.68
C SER A 139 -1.29 -35.33 -8.39
N ASN A 140 -1.96 -36.35 -7.85
CA ASN A 140 -1.46 -37.14 -6.73
C ASN A 140 -0.14 -37.86 -7.05
N ALA A 141 0.18 -38.07 -8.34
CA ALA A 141 1.50 -38.58 -8.75
C ALA A 141 2.65 -37.61 -8.42
N ILE A 142 2.37 -36.30 -8.31
CA ILE A 142 3.33 -35.30 -7.80
C ILE A 142 3.40 -35.35 -6.27
N GLY A 143 2.31 -35.71 -5.58
CA GLY A 143 2.24 -35.67 -4.13
C GLY A 143 2.52 -34.27 -3.59
N LEU A 144 3.53 -34.15 -2.71
CA LEU A 144 3.96 -32.88 -2.12
C LEU A 144 5.21 -32.28 -2.79
N HIS A 145 5.63 -32.82 -3.93
CA HIS A 145 6.76 -32.26 -4.66
C HIS A 145 6.41 -30.87 -5.23
N PHE A 146 7.39 -29.98 -5.17
CA PHE A 146 7.28 -28.66 -5.78
C PHE A 146 7.35 -28.79 -7.30
N TYR A 147 6.28 -28.41 -8.00
CA TYR A 147 6.14 -28.60 -9.44
C TYR A 147 5.98 -27.26 -10.20
N PRO A 148 7.05 -26.47 -10.31
CA PRO A 148 7.05 -25.24 -11.10
C PRO A 148 7.07 -25.54 -12.60
N ILE A 149 6.78 -24.53 -13.41
CA ILE A 149 6.72 -24.66 -14.88
C ILE A 149 8.00 -25.28 -15.47
N TRP A 150 9.16 -24.95 -14.91
CA TRP A 150 10.46 -25.43 -15.41
C TRP A 150 10.83 -26.84 -14.98
N GLU A 151 10.03 -27.51 -14.16
CA GLU A 151 10.21 -28.95 -13.89
C GLU A 151 9.44 -29.85 -14.85
N ALA A 152 8.50 -29.29 -15.61
CA ALA A 152 7.82 -30.02 -16.68
C ALA A 152 8.67 -30.01 -17.96
N ALA A 153 8.60 -31.08 -18.76
CA ALA A 153 9.23 -31.11 -20.08
C ALA A 153 8.53 -30.18 -21.08
N SER A 154 7.24 -29.88 -20.87
CA SER A 154 6.47 -28.94 -21.69
C SER A 154 5.33 -28.29 -20.90
N LEU A 155 4.74 -27.23 -21.49
CA LEU A 155 3.53 -26.63 -20.94
C LEU A 155 2.33 -27.59 -20.97
N ASP A 156 2.25 -28.46 -21.98
CA ASP A 156 1.15 -29.44 -22.08
C ASP A 156 1.21 -30.45 -20.93
N GLU A 157 2.40 -30.94 -20.59
CA GLU A 157 2.62 -31.79 -19.42
C GLU A 157 2.30 -31.03 -18.13
N TRP A 158 2.77 -29.79 -18.01
CA TRP A 158 2.51 -28.96 -16.83
C TRP A 158 1.01 -28.74 -16.60
N LEU A 159 0.26 -28.51 -17.68
CA LEU A 159 -1.19 -28.38 -17.63
C LEU A 159 -1.88 -29.70 -17.31
N TYR A 160 -1.48 -30.82 -17.93
CA TYR A 160 -2.04 -32.15 -17.67
C TYR A 160 -1.91 -32.57 -16.20
N ASN A 161 -0.78 -32.21 -15.56
CA ASN A 161 -0.49 -32.54 -14.17
C ASN A 161 -1.05 -31.51 -13.16
N GLY A 162 -1.80 -30.50 -13.61
CA GLY A 162 -2.44 -29.52 -12.72
C GLY A 162 -1.48 -28.50 -12.11
N GLY A 163 -0.38 -28.20 -12.79
CA GLY A 163 0.57 -27.17 -12.41
C GLY A 163 -0.03 -25.78 -12.07
N PRO A 164 -1.08 -25.29 -12.78
CA PRO A 164 -1.74 -24.03 -12.43
C PRO A 164 -2.21 -23.96 -10.98
N TYR A 165 -2.65 -25.08 -10.39
CA TYR A 165 -3.15 -25.12 -9.02
C TYR A 165 -2.06 -24.74 -8.02
N GLN A 166 -0.88 -25.39 -8.09
CA GLN A 166 0.23 -25.08 -7.20
C GLN A 166 0.70 -23.62 -7.36
N LEU A 167 0.80 -23.15 -8.61
CA LEU A 167 1.20 -21.76 -8.89
C LEU A 167 0.23 -20.76 -8.23
N VAL A 168 -1.08 -20.95 -8.42
CA VAL A 168 -2.11 -20.09 -7.83
C VAL A 168 -2.06 -20.14 -6.32
N VAL A 169 -2.05 -21.33 -5.70
CA VAL A 169 -2.06 -21.49 -4.25
C VAL A 169 -0.83 -20.84 -3.60
N PHE A 170 0.37 -21.13 -4.09
CA PHE A 170 1.59 -20.58 -3.49
C PHE A 170 1.68 -19.05 -3.60
N HIS A 171 1.36 -18.48 -4.77
CA HIS A 171 1.37 -17.03 -4.94
C HIS A 171 0.24 -16.35 -4.15
N PHE A 172 -0.94 -16.97 -4.09
CA PHE A 172 -2.07 -16.47 -3.31
C PHE A 172 -1.75 -16.44 -1.81
N LEU A 173 -1.20 -17.52 -1.26
CA LEU A 173 -0.84 -17.59 0.16
C LEU A 173 0.19 -16.52 0.53
N ILE A 174 1.27 -16.37 -0.25
CA ILE A 174 2.26 -15.28 -0.05
C ILE A 174 1.56 -13.92 -0.12
N GLY A 175 0.65 -13.75 -1.08
CA GLY A 175 -0.15 -12.56 -1.25
C GLY A 175 -0.98 -12.20 -0.01
N ILE A 176 -1.79 -13.12 0.52
CA ILE A 176 -2.65 -12.85 1.69
C ILE A 176 -1.84 -12.63 2.98
N PHE A 177 -0.69 -13.28 3.14
CA PHE A 177 0.23 -12.98 4.25
C PHE A 177 0.81 -11.57 4.13
N CYS A 178 1.22 -11.15 2.93
CA CYS A 178 1.67 -9.79 2.69
C CYS A 178 0.52 -8.78 2.84
N TRP A 179 -0.72 -9.14 2.51
CA TRP A 179 -1.88 -8.29 2.74
C TRP A 179 -2.10 -8.05 4.24
N MET A 180 -1.98 -9.10 5.06
CA MET A 180 -2.04 -9.00 6.53
C MET A 180 -0.94 -8.06 7.06
N GLY A 181 0.30 -8.22 6.60
CA GLY A 181 1.42 -7.36 6.96
C GLY A 181 1.22 -5.90 6.52
N ARG A 182 0.67 -5.67 5.32
CA ARG A 182 0.39 -4.33 4.80
C ARG A 182 -0.68 -3.60 5.63
N GLN A 183 -1.68 -4.30 6.16
CA GLN A 183 -2.66 -3.70 7.08
C GLN A 183 -1.99 -3.19 8.36
N TRP A 184 -1.07 -3.98 8.92
CA TRP A 184 -0.25 -3.56 10.06
C TRP A 184 0.62 -2.35 9.71
N GLU A 185 1.34 -2.41 8.58
CA GLU A 185 2.26 -1.37 8.16
C GLU A 185 1.55 -0.02 7.99
N LEU A 186 0.40 0.00 7.31
CA LEU A 186 -0.40 1.21 7.15
C LEU A 186 -0.97 1.72 8.48
N SER A 187 -1.41 0.82 9.36
CA SER A 187 -1.89 1.22 10.70
C SER A 187 -0.80 1.96 11.49
N TYR A 188 0.46 1.52 11.36
CA TYR A 188 1.60 2.17 11.97
C TYR A 188 1.86 3.55 11.37
N ARG A 189 1.84 3.69 10.03
CA ARG A 189 2.03 4.99 9.34
C ARG A 189 0.98 6.03 9.72
N LEU A 190 -0.25 5.59 9.98
CA LEU A 190 -1.36 6.46 10.37
C LEU A 190 -1.49 6.66 11.89
N GLY A 191 -0.64 6.03 12.71
CA GLY A 191 -0.74 6.10 14.17
C GLY A 191 -1.98 5.42 14.75
N MET A 192 -2.55 4.45 14.02
CA MET A 192 -3.72 3.68 14.43
C MET A 192 -3.35 2.52 15.37
N ARG A 193 -4.36 1.94 16.02
CA ARG A 193 -4.21 0.70 16.79
C ARG A 193 -4.00 -0.50 15.84
N PRO A 194 -3.02 -1.38 16.09
CA PRO A 194 -2.55 -2.36 15.09
C PRO A 194 -3.30 -3.71 15.13
N TRP A 195 -4.61 -3.73 15.34
CA TRP A 195 -5.36 -4.98 15.54
C TRP A 195 -6.21 -5.44 14.35
N ILE A 196 -6.29 -4.66 13.27
CA ILE A 196 -7.04 -5.05 12.06
C ILE A 196 -6.40 -6.29 11.42
N CYS A 197 -5.07 -6.34 11.33
CA CYS A 197 -4.35 -7.51 10.82
C CYS A 197 -4.57 -8.76 11.69
N VAL A 198 -4.77 -8.60 13.01
CA VAL A 198 -5.07 -9.71 13.93
C VAL A 198 -6.46 -10.26 13.69
N ALA A 199 -7.45 -9.42 13.38
CA ALA A 199 -8.76 -9.91 12.96
C ALA A 199 -8.68 -10.62 11.59
N TYR A 200 -7.88 -10.09 10.67
CA TYR A 200 -7.66 -10.69 9.35
C TYR A 200 -6.86 -12.01 9.40
N SER A 201 -6.12 -12.30 10.47
CA SER A 201 -5.43 -13.58 10.59
C SER A 201 -6.39 -14.77 10.70
N ALA A 202 -7.63 -14.57 11.14
CA ALA A 202 -8.64 -15.63 11.21
C ALA A 202 -8.96 -16.22 9.82
N PRO A 203 -9.39 -15.43 8.81
CA PRO A 203 -9.60 -15.98 7.46
C PRO A 203 -8.29 -16.42 6.79
N VAL A 204 -7.15 -15.79 7.08
CA VAL A 204 -5.85 -16.25 6.55
C VAL A 204 -5.46 -17.64 7.08
N SER A 205 -5.80 -17.95 8.33
CA SER A 205 -5.51 -19.27 8.92
C SER A 205 -6.45 -20.36 8.41
N ALA A 206 -7.63 -19.97 7.89
CA ALA A 206 -8.61 -20.90 7.34
C ALA A 206 -8.38 -21.19 5.85
N ALA A 207 -7.76 -20.26 5.13
CA ALA A 207 -7.34 -20.40 3.74
C ALA A 207 -6.08 -21.27 3.61
#